data_AF-C5LGZ4-F1
#
_entry.id   AF-C5LGZ4-F1
#
_cell.length_a   1.000
_cell.length_b   1.000
_cell.length_c   1.000
_cell.angle_alpha   90.00
_cell.angle_beta   90.00
_cell.angle_gamma   90.00
#
_symmetry.space_group_name_H-M   'P 1'
#
loop_
_entity.id
_entity.type
_entity.pdbx_description
1 polymer ?
#
loop_
_entity_poly.entity_id
_entity_poly.type
_entity_poly.pdbx_seq_one_letter_code
_entity_poly.pdbx_strand_id
1 'polypeptide(L)'
;MTTSVVVPGAVDVAPTVSESRGEASAALYPIALLIDELRSEDVDLRVNAMNQLDHIACALGPVRTREELLPFLTELVVVEGTWVVSFGKVLNADFMQWLGGAQYGQCLLRPLEELANSDDEPRREEAVKSLISIAK
;
A
#
# COMPACT_ATOMS: atom_id res chain seq x y z
N MET A 1 15.95 32.23 60.67
CA MET A 1 14.74 31.55 60.16
C MET A 1 13.91 32.59 59.41
N THR A 2 13.42 32.25 58.21
CA THR A 2 12.46 33.00 57.38
C THR A 2 13.04 34.18 56.57
N THR A 3 13.37 34.00 55.28
CA THR A 3 12.56 34.09 54.02
C THR A 3 12.34 35.52 53.54
N SER A 4 12.71 35.80 52.28
CA SER A 4 11.83 36.29 51.19
C SER A 4 12.64 36.97 50.10
N VAL A 5 12.87 36.27 48.99
CA VAL A 5 13.31 36.84 47.72
C VAL A 5 12.05 37.03 46.88
N VAL A 6 11.79 38.26 46.43
CA VAL A 6 10.78 38.58 45.40
C VAL A 6 11.55 39.09 44.18
N VAL A 7 11.42 38.35 43.07
CA VAL A 7 11.77 38.79 41.72
C VAL A 7 10.47 38.83 40.91
N PRO A 8 10.13 39.92 40.20
CA PRO A 8 8.90 39.99 39.43
C PRO A 8 9.12 39.59 37.96
N GLY A 9 8.16 38.83 37.44
CA GLY A 9 7.62 39.01 36.08
C GLY A 9 8.51 38.65 34.88
N ALA A 10 8.34 37.42 34.39
CA ALA A 10 8.31 37.18 32.95
C ALA A 10 7.30 36.05 32.69
N VAL A 11 6.32 36.38 31.86
CA VAL A 11 5.25 35.51 31.40
C VAL A 11 5.86 34.56 30.37
N ASP A 12 5.80 33.25 30.60
CA ASP A 12 5.93 32.26 29.52
C ASP A 12 4.73 31.32 29.59
N VAL A 13 3.74 31.66 28.77
CA VAL A 13 2.66 30.76 28.37
C VAL A 13 3.30 29.75 27.42
N ALA A 14 3.69 28.59 27.95
CA ALA A 14 4.01 27.44 27.12
C ALA A 14 2.71 26.70 26.77
N PRO A 15 2.44 26.41 25.49
CA PRO A 15 1.16 25.94 25.02
C PRO A 15 0.98 24.45 25.27
N THR A 16 -0.29 24.10 25.47
CA THR A 16 -0.96 22.85 25.12
C THR A 16 -0.08 21.80 24.43
N VAL A 17 0.13 20.66 25.09
CA VAL A 17 0.56 19.42 24.39
C VAL A 17 -0.50 19.14 23.33
N SER A 18 -0.10 19.36 22.08
CA SER A 18 -0.88 19.12 20.89
C SER A 18 -1.39 17.67 20.86
N GLU A 19 -2.69 17.54 20.64
CA GLU A 19 -3.30 16.37 20.05
C GLU A 19 -2.63 16.05 18.70
N SER A 20 -2.33 14.77 18.44
CA SER A 20 -2.35 14.22 17.08
C SER A 20 -2.49 12.69 17.09
N ARG A 21 -3.43 12.15 17.88
CA ARG A 21 -3.87 10.74 17.75
C ARG A 21 -5.23 10.61 17.02
N GLY A 22 -5.65 11.65 16.30
CA GLY A 22 -6.94 11.71 15.58
C GLY A 22 -6.86 11.66 14.05
N GLU A 23 -5.73 12.00 13.44
CA GLU A 23 -5.61 12.06 11.96
C GLU A 23 -5.33 10.70 11.30
N ALA A 24 -4.65 9.78 12.01
CA ALA A 24 -4.42 8.43 11.47
C ALA A 24 -5.74 7.70 11.21
N SER A 25 -6.74 7.84 12.11
CA SER A 25 -8.06 7.22 11.95
C SER A 25 -8.88 7.77 10.78
N ALA A 26 -8.76 9.07 10.48
CA ALA A 26 -9.48 9.69 9.36
C ALA A 26 -8.83 9.36 8.01
N ALA A 27 -7.50 9.23 7.96
CA ALA A 27 -6.78 8.77 6.77
C ALA A 27 -6.99 7.26 6.49
N LEU A 28 -7.29 6.46 7.52
CA LEU A 28 -7.55 5.02 7.37
C LEU A 28 -8.94 4.70 6.80
N TYR A 29 -9.94 5.57 6.98
CA TYR A 29 -11.28 5.38 6.40
C TYR A 29 -11.29 5.21 4.88
N PRO A 30 -10.63 6.06 4.08
CA PRO A 30 -10.55 5.86 2.64
C PRO A 30 -9.74 4.61 2.26
N ILE A 31 -8.75 4.19 3.07
CA ILE A 31 -7.98 2.97 2.78
C ILE A 31 -8.79 1.72 3.05
N ALA A 32 -9.56 1.68 4.14
CA ALA A 32 -10.47 0.58 4.43
C ALA A 32 -11.49 0.40 3.29
N LEU A 33 -12.03 1.51 2.79
CA LEU A 33 -12.92 1.50 1.63
C LEU A 33 -12.23 0.96 0.37
N LEU A 34 -10.99 1.35 0.09
CA LEU A 34 -10.23 0.83 -1.06
C LEU A 34 -9.93 -0.67 -0.94
N ILE A 35 -9.65 -1.16 0.27
CA ILE A 35 -9.47 -2.60 0.52
C ILE A 35 -10.79 -3.36 0.32
N ASP A 36 -11.91 -2.78 0.74
CA ASP A 36 -13.24 -3.35 0.51
C ASP A 36 -13.61 -3.31 -1.00
N GLU A 37 -13.25 -2.25 -1.72
CA GLU A 37 -13.42 -2.15 -3.17
C GLU A 37 -12.60 -3.22 -3.92
N LEU A 38 -11.40 -3.58 -3.44
CA LEU A 38 -10.63 -4.71 -4.00
C LEU A 38 -11.33 -6.06 -3.84
N ARG A 39 -12.16 -6.20 -2.80
CA ARG A 39 -12.95 -7.41 -2.54
C ARG A 39 -14.32 -7.38 -3.20
N SER A 40 -14.68 -6.27 -3.84
CA SER A 40 -15.98 -6.09 -4.47
C SER A 40 -16.15 -7.00 -5.69
N GLU A 41 -17.39 -7.40 -5.96
CA GLU A 41 -17.77 -8.12 -7.17
C GLU A 41 -17.83 -7.19 -8.38
N ASP A 42 -17.90 -5.87 -8.16
CA ASP A 42 -17.90 -4.86 -9.20
C ASP A 42 -16.49 -4.71 -9.81
N VAL A 43 -16.41 -4.79 -11.13
CA VAL A 43 -15.14 -4.71 -11.88
C VAL A 43 -14.59 -3.29 -11.84
N ASP A 44 -15.45 -2.26 -11.90
CA ASP A 44 -15.02 -0.86 -11.93
C ASP A 44 -14.42 -0.45 -10.58
N LEU A 45 -15.02 -0.90 -9.47
CA LEU A 45 -14.48 -0.67 -8.12
C LEU A 45 -13.12 -1.38 -7.93
N ARG A 46 -12.97 -2.61 -8.41
CA ARG A 46 -11.69 -3.33 -8.35
C ARG A 46 -10.60 -2.62 -9.15
N VAL A 47 -10.92 -2.14 -10.35
CA VAL A 47 -9.97 -1.37 -11.17
C VAL A 47 -9.62 -0.03 -10.52
N ASN A 48 -10.60 0.66 -9.92
CA ASN A 48 -10.35 1.89 -9.16
C ASN A 48 -9.36 1.66 -8.02
N ALA A 49 -9.62 0.65 -7.19
CA ALA A 49 -8.75 0.33 -6.07
C ALA A 49 -7.35 -0.15 -6.53
N MET A 50 -7.27 -0.86 -7.66
CA MET A 50 -5.99 -1.22 -8.30
C MET A 50 -5.17 0.01 -8.72
N ASN A 51 -5.81 1.02 -9.29
CA ASN A 51 -5.12 2.28 -9.65
C ASN A 51 -4.61 3.05 -8.42
N GLN A 52 -5.12 2.73 -7.22
CA GLN A 52 -4.72 3.35 -5.96
C GLN A 52 -3.92 2.40 -5.06
N LEU A 53 -3.42 1.27 -5.59
CA LEU A 53 -2.68 0.28 -4.82
C LEU A 53 -1.43 0.86 -4.14
N ASP A 54 -0.78 1.85 -4.77
CA ASP A 54 0.35 2.59 -4.19
C ASP A 54 -0.03 3.29 -2.88
N HIS A 55 -1.22 3.90 -2.81
CA HIS A 55 -1.70 4.55 -1.58
C HIS A 55 -1.99 3.53 -0.48
N ILE A 56 -2.56 2.37 -0.85
CA ILE A 56 -2.82 1.26 0.08
C ILE A 56 -1.49 0.74 0.63
N ALA A 57 -0.51 0.48 -0.24
CA ALA A 57 0.79 -0.06 0.13
C ALA A 57 1.62 0.93 0.97
N CYS A 58 1.55 2.23 0.65
CA CYS A 58 2.15 3.30 1.44
C CYS A 58 1.59 3.34 2.87
N ALA A 59 0.27 3.23 3.00
CA ALA A 59 -0.38 3.36 4.30
C ALA A 59 -0.29 2.09 5.17
N LEU A 60 -0.26 0.90 4.56
CA LEU A 60 0.05 -0.34 5.27
C LEU A 60 1.50 -0.40 5.73
N GLY A 61 2.40 0.20 4.94
CA GLY A 61 3.83 0.12 5.13
C GLY A 61 4.43 -1.20 4.63
N PRO A 62 5.76 -1.26 4.48
CA PRO A 62 6.42 -2.32 3.70
C PRO A 62 6.31 -3.72 4.29
N VAL A 63 6.21 -3.85 5.62
CA VAL A 63 6.07 -5.15 6.28
C VAL A 63 4.71 -5.76 5.97
N ARG A 64 3.62 -5.01 6.21
CA ARG A 64 2.25 -5.48 5.99
C ARG A 64 1.93 -5.63 4.51
N THR A 65 2.50 -4.80 3.65
CA THR A 65 2.37 -4.98 2.20
C THR A 65 2.92 -6.35 1.74
N ARG A 66 4.02 -6.83 2.34
CA ARG A 66 4.58 -8.15 2.02
C ARG A 66 3.85 -9.31 2.67
N GLU A 67 3.42 -9.15 3.92
CA GLU A 67 2.84 -10.24 4.73
C GLU A 67 1.33 -10.38 4.58
N GLU A 68 0.63 -9.31 4.22
CA GLU A 68 -0.83 -9.28 4.10
C GLU A 68 -1.28 -8.97 2.66
N LEU A 69 -0.80 -7.86 2.08
CA LEU A 69 -1.28 -7.40 0.78
C LEU A 69 -0.82 -8.33 -0.36
N LEU A 70 0.46 -8.67 -0.45
CA LEU A 70 0.97 -9.53 -1.53
C LEU A 70 0.33 -10.92 -1.56
N PRO A 71 0.17 -11.65 -0.44
CA PRO A 71 -0.58 -12.91 -0.43
C PRO A 71 -2.02 -12.73 -0.90
N PHE A 72 -2.71 -11.68 -0.43
CA PHE A 72 -4.05 -11.35 -0.89
C PHE A 72 -4.11 -11.09 -2.40
N LEU A 73 -3.17 -10.32 -2.95
CA LEU A 73 -3.07 -10.06 -4.38
C LEU A 73 -2.78 -11.34 -5.18
N THR A 74 -1.96 -12.24 -4.64
CA THR A 74 -1.63 -13.53 -5.28
C THR A 74 -2.88 -14.41 -5.40
N GLU A 75 -3.71 -14.44 -4.36
CA GLU A 75 -5.01 -15.14 -4.41
C GLU A 75 -6.00 -14.49 -5.39
N LEU A 76 -5.91 -13.17 -5.59
CA LEU A 76 -6.75 -12.47 -6.57
C LEU A 76 -6.33 -12.71 -8.03
N VAL A 77 -5.04 -12.96 -8.28
CA VAL A 77 -4.51 -13.19 -9.64
C VAL A 77 -5.08 -14.47 -10.27
N VAL A 78 -5.38 -15.50 -9.47
CA VAL A 78 -6.00 -16.75 -9.96
C VAL A 78 -7.48 -16.61 -10.32
N VAL A 79 -8.13 -15.48 -10.01
CA VAL A 79 -9.55 -15.25 -10.33
C VAL A 79 -9.71 -14.85 -11.81
N GLU A 80 -10.86 -15.18 -12.42
CA GLU A 80 -11.20 -14.76 -13.79
C GLU A 80 -11.57 -13.27 -13.90
N GLY A 81 -11.33 -12.68 -15.07
CA GLY A 81 -11.68 -11.29 -15.40
C GLY A 81 -10.53 -10.38 -15.83
N THR A 82 -10.86 -9.38 -16.64
CA THR A 82 -9.89 -8.47 -17.29
C THR A 82 -9.18 -7.51 -16.35
N TRP A 83 -9.78 -7.20 -15.20
CA TRP A 83 -9.19 -6.32 -14.17
C TRP A 83 -7.86 -6.86 -13.63
N VAL A 84 -7.64 -8.17 -13.68
CA VAL A 84 -6.38 -8.81 -13.28
C VAL A 84 -5.21 -8.39 -14.17
N VAL A 85 -5.44 -7.98 -15.42
CA VAL A 85 -4.38 -7.43 -16.28
C VAL A 85 -3.80 -6.14 -15.67
N SER A 86 -4.61 -5.36 -14.94
CA SER A 86 -4.12 -4.19 -14.21
C SER A 86 -3.14 -4.55 -13.10
N PHE A 87 -3.18 -5.78 -12.55
CA PHE A 87 -2.19 -6.23 -11.56
C PHE A 87 -0.79 -6.24 -12.14
N GLY A 88 -0.61 -6.79 -13.35
CA GLY A 88 0.69 -6.79 -13.99
C GLY A 88 1.24 -5.36 -14.11
N LYS A 89 0.42 -4.43 -14.59
CA LYS A 89 0.82 -3.01 -14.76
C LYS A 89 1.28 -2.35 -13.47
N VAL A 90 0.59 -2.64 -12.36
CA VAL A 90 0.87 -2.04 -11.06
C VAL A 90 2.03 -2.75 -10.35
N LEU A 91 2.12 -4.07 -10.46
CA LEU A 91 3.20 -4.89 -9.87
C LEU A 91 4.48 -4.83 -10.71
N ASN A 92 5.04 -3.62 -10.83
CA ASN A 92 6.22 -3.31 -11.63
C ASN A 92 7.43 -2.96 -10.73
N ALA A 93 8.49 -2.43 -11.34
CA ALA A 93 9.70 -2.04 -10.60
C ALA A 93 9.48 -0.91 -9.59
N ASP A 94 8.59 0.04 -9.88
CA ASP A 94 8.28 1.15 -8.98
C ASP A 94 7.60 0.64 -7.70
N PHE A 95 6.81 -0.44 -7.80
CA PHE A 95 6.16 -1.04 -6.64
C PHE A 95 7.15 -1.61 -5.61
N MET A 96 8.38 -1.92 -6.02
CA MET A 96 9.44 -2.38 -5.08
C MET A 96 9.75 -1.35 -4.00
N GLN A 97 9.54 -0.05 -4.24
CA GLN A 97 9.74 0.98 -3.22
C GLN A 97 8.80 0.79 -2.03
N TRP A 98 7.57 0.33 -2.28
CA TRP A 98 6.57 0.07 -1.25
C TRP A 98 6.83 -1.23 -0.48
N LEU A 99 7.61 -2.14 -1.06
CA LEU A 99 8.05 -3.37 -0.39
C LEU A 99 9.30 -3.15 0.47
N GLY A 100 9.85 -1.94 0.55
CA GLY A 100 11.08 -1.65 1.29
C GLY A 100 12.35 -1.84 0.47
N GLY A 101 12.25 -1.73 -0.86
CA GLY A 101 13.38 -1.70 -1.79
C GLY A 101 13.60 -3.00 -2.56
N ALA A 102 14.56 -2.96 -3.49
CA ALA A 102 14.84 -4.04 -4.46
C ALA A 102 15.20 -5.39 -3.81
N GLN A 103 15.71 -5.39 -2.57
CA GLN A 103 15.97 -6.61 -1.80
C GLN A 103 14.71 -7.47 -1.55
N TYR A 104 13.52 -6.87 -1.63
CA TYR A 104 12.23 -7.58 -1.51
C TYR A 104 11.55 -7.81 -2.87
N GLY A 105 12.23 -7.55 -3.99
CA GLY A 105 11.67 -7.79 -5.33
C GLY A 105 11.27 -9.24 -5.58
N GLN A 106 11.93 -10.20 -4.93
CA GLN A 106 11.56 -11.61 -4.98
C GLN A 106 10.11 -11.90 -4.51
N CYS A 107 9.54 -11.03 -3.67
CA CYS A 107 8.16 -11.18 -3.21
C CYS A 107 7.14 -10.95 -4.34
N LEU A 108 7.51 -10.20 -5.39
CA LEU A 108 6.68 -9.96 -6.58
C LEU A 108 6.73 -11.12 -7.58
N LEU A 109 7.76 -11.98 -7.52
CA LEU A 109 7.89 -13.08 -8.45
C LEU A 109 6.71 -14.05 -8.36
N ARG A 110 6.23 -14.32 -7.15
CA ARG A 110 5.12 -15.25 -6.94
C ARG A 110 3.80 -14.79 -7.58
N PRO A 111 3.26 -13.58 -7.32
CA PRO A 111 2.05 -13.13 -7.99
C PRO A 111 2.23 -12.98 -9.51
N LEU A 112 3.42 -12.59 -9.99
CA LEU A 112 3.69 -12.49 -11.42
C LEU A 112 3.82 -13.86 -12.11
N GLU A 113 4.35 -14.87 -11.41
CA GLU A 113 4.41 -16.25 -11.90
C GLU A 113 3.00 -16.82 -12.08
N GLU A 114 2.12 -16.65 -11.09
CA GLU A 114 0.71 -17.06 -11.21
C GLU A 114 0.01 -16.33 -12.36
N LEU A 115 0.28 -15.03 -12.53
CA LEU A 115 -0.27 -14.25 -13.65
C LEU A 115 0.24 -14.76 -15.00
N ALA A 116 1.53 -15.11 -15.09
CA ALA A 116 2.17 -15.65 -16.28
C ALA A 116 1.72 -17.08 -16.60
N ASN A 117 1.28 -17.84 -15.60
CA ASN A 117 0.76 -19.20 -15.77
C ASN A 117 -0.72 -19.23 -16.21
N SER A 118 -1.37 -18.08 -16.35
CA SER A 118 -2.77 -18.03 -16.79
C SER A 118 -2.96 -18.35 -18.29
N ASP A 119 -4.12 -18.91 -18.63
CA ASP A 119 -4.47 -19.25 -20.02
C ASP A 119 -4.79 -18.03 -20.90
N ASP A 120 -5.02 -16.86 -20.28
CA ASP A 120 -5.27 -15.61 -20.98
C ASP A 120 -3.98 -14.96 -21.51
N GLU A 121 -3.86 -14.86 -22.84
CA GLU A 121 -2.79 -14.14 -23.52
C GLU A 121 -2.49 -12.74 -22.93
N PRO A 122 -3.47 -11.83 -22.73
CA PRO A 122 -3.19 -10.49 -22.22
C PRO A 122 -2.63 -10.48 -20.80
N ARG A 123 -2.99 -11.46 -19.97
CA ARG A 123 -2.43 -11.60 -18.61
C ARG A 123 -0.97 -12.02 -18.67
N ARG A 124 -0.65 -13.02 -19.51
CA ARG A 124 0.73 -13.48 -19.71
C ARG A 124 1.63 -12.39 -20.26
N GLU A 125 1.18 -11.63 -21.25
CA GLU A 125 1.96 -10.53 -21.81
C GLU A 125 2.29 -9.47 -20.75
N GLU A 126 1.32 -9.11 -19.93
CA GLU A 126 1.53 -8.11 -18.89
C GLU A 126 2.44 -8.62 -17.78
N ALA A 127 2.28 -9.89 -17.37
CA ALA A 127 3.20 -10.52 -16.43
C ALA A 127 4.64 -10.48 -16.93
N VAL A 128 4.89 -10.82 -18.20
CA VAL A 128 6.23 -10.79 -18.80
C VAL A 128 6.81 -9.37 -18.83
N LYS A 129 6.02 -8.35 -19.18
CA LYS A 129 6.46 -6.94 -19.17
C LYS A 129 6.92 -6.52 -17.77
N SER A 130 6.14 -6.89 -16.75
CA SER A 130 6.46 -6.55 -15.36
C SER A 130 7.65 -7.33 -14.82
N LEU A 131 7.76 -8.62 -15.15
CA LEU A 131 8.94 -9.45 -14.85
C LEU A 131 10.21 -8.86 -15.47
N ILE A 132 10.15 -8.38 -16.72
CA ILE A 132 11.28 -7.70 -17.37
C ILE A 132 11.59 -6.38 -16.67
N SER A 133 10.57 -5.65 -16.19
CA SER A 133 10.77 -4.38 -15.49
C SER A 133 11.51 -4.58 -14.18
N ILE A 134 11.18 -5.60 -13.39
CA ILE A 134 11.82 -5.85 -12.09
C ILE A 134 13.21 -6.47 -12.20
N ALA A 135 13.53 -7.08 -13.35
CA ALA A 135 14.82 -7.72 -13.60
C ALA A 135 15.92 -6.75 -14.08
N LYS A 136 15.54 -5.52 -14.45
CA LYS A 136 16.46 -4.45 -14.89
C LYS A 136 17.00 -3.66 -13.72
#